data_AF-A0A1F5G676-F1
#
_entry.id   AF-A0A1F5G676-F1
#
_cell.length_a   1.000
_cell.length_b   1.000
_cell.length_c   1.000
_cell.angle_alpha   90.00
_cell.angle_beta   90.00
_cell.angle_gamma   90.00
#
_symmetry.space_group_name_H-M   'P 1'
#
loop_
_entity.id
_entity.type
_entity.pdbx_description
1 polymer ?
#
loop_
_entity_poly.entity_id
_entity_poly.type
_entity_poly.pdbx_seq_one_letter_code
_entity_poly.pdbx_strand_id
1 'polypeptide(L)' 'MDFIKNIIRPEFFDIFGIAVFSFITVISIWAYKTQKPLPKWAILILFAIGIAGLIVDGTIVLTTYIL' A
#
# COMPACT_ATOMS: atom_id res chain seq x y z
N MET A 1 8.98 18.08 20.13
CA MET A 1 7.62 17.49 20.25
C MET A 1 6.79 17.75 19.00
N ASP A 2 7.07 18.80 18.23
CA ASP A 2 6.35 19.16 16.99
C ASP A 2 6.62 18.25 15.78
N PHE A 3 7.79 17.62 15.70
CA PHE A 3 8.15 16.72 14.59
C PHE A 3 7.25 15.46 14.55
N ILE A 4 7.00 14.86 15.71
CA ILE A 4 6.12 13.68 15.85
C ILE A 4 4.67 14.06 15.49
N LYS A 5 4.24 15.28 15.84
CA LYS A 5 2.88 15.77 15.58
C LYS A 5 2.59 16.00 14.10
N ASN A 6 3.61 16.35 13.31
CA ASN A 6 3.47 16.48 11.84
C ASN A 6 3.53 15.14 11.09
N ILE A 7 4.17 14.11 11.65
CA ILE A 7 4.19 12.75 11.07
C ILE A 7 2.83 12.06 11.24
N ILE A 8 2.11 12.32 12.34
CA ILE A 8 0.81 11.69 12.64
C ILE A 8 -0.35 12.42 11.94
N ARG A 9 -0.09 13.14 10.85
CA ARG A 9 -1.18 13.72 10.05
C ARG A 9 -1.81 12.60 9.22
N PRO A 10 -3.14 12.48 9.18
CA PRO A 10 -3.84 11.50 8.34
C PRO A 10 -3.35 11.54 6.89
N GLU A 11 -3.13 12.76 6.41
CA GLU A 11 -2.59 13.12 5.10
C GLU A 11 -1.30 12.38 4.73
N PHE A 12 -0.39 12.21 5.69
CA PHE A 12 0.86 11.50 5.48
C PHE A 12 0.62 9.99 5.31
N PHE A 13 -0.28 9.42 6.11
CA PHE A 13 -0.61 8.00 6.03
C PHE A 13 -1.32 7.65 4.72
N ASP A 14 -2.14 8.55 4.19
CA ASP A 14 -2.84 8.30 2.92
C ASP A 14 -1.87 8.24 1.73
N ILE A 15 -0.92 9.18 1.65
CA ILE A 15 0.10 9.20 0.58
C ILE A 15 1.12 8.07 0.77
N PHE A 16 1.56 7.86 2.01
CA PHE A 16 2.51 6.81 2.33
C PHE A 16 1.90 5.42 2.11
N GLY A 17 0.61 5.25 2.43
CA GLY A 17 -0.15 4.04 2.20
C GLY A 17 -0.22 3.67 0.72
N ILE A 18 -0.54 4.62 -0.17
CA ILE A 18 -0.47 4.41 -1.63
C ILE A 18 0.92 3.93 -2.06
N ALA A 19 1.99 4.54 -1.55
CA ALA A 19 3.36 4.14 -1.90
C ALA A 19 3.68 2.71 -1.41
N VAL A 20 3.32 2.38 -0.17
CA VAL A 20 3.56 1.06 0.43
C VAL A 20 2.76 -0.03 -0.29
N PHE A 21 1.46 0.19 -0.53
CA PHE A 21 0.63 -0.81 -1.19
C PHE A 21 0.98 -0.97 -2.68
N SER A 22 1.41 0.09 -3.35
CA SER A 22 2.01 0.00 -4.70
C SER A 22 3.24 -0.89 -4.69
N PHE A 23 4.15 -0.67 -3.74
CA PHE A 23 5.37 -1.46 -3.59
C PHE A 23 5.07 -2.95 -3.29
N ILE A 24 4.16 -3.23 -2.36
CA ILE A 24 3.72 -4.59 -2.03
C ILE A 24 3.12 -5.28 -3.27
N THR A 25 2.29 -4.57 -4.03
CA THR A 25 1.67 -5.08 -5.26
C THR A 25 2.73 -5.45 -6.30
N VAL A 26 3.69 -4.55 -6.56
CA VAL A 26 4.77 -4.78 -7.53
C VAL A 26 5.70 -5.92 -7.10
N ILE A 27 6.10 -5.96 -5.83
CA ILE A 27 6.92 -7.05 -5.30
C ILE A 27 6.18 -8.39 -5.37
N SER A 28 4.88 -8.42 -5.09
CA SER A 28 4.11 -9.66 -5.16
C SER A 28 4.05 -10.20 -6.58
N ILE A 29 3.83 -9.33 -7.59
CA ILE A 29 3.89 -9.71 -9.01
C ILE A 29 5.29 -10.22 -9.38
N TRP A 30 6.34 -9.52 -8.95
CA TRP A 30 7.71 -9.91 -9.24
C TRP A 30 8.08 -11.25 -8.60
N ALA A 31 7.70 -11.46 -7.34
CA ALA A 31 7.91 -12.71 -6.60
C ALA A 31 7.16 -13.88 -7.25
N TYR A 32 5.94 -13.64 -7.74
CA TYR A 32 5.18 -14.64 -8.50
C TYR A 32 5.90 -15.06 -9.79
N LYS A 33 6.43 -14.07 -10.54
CA LYS A 33 7.14 -14.32 -11.81
C LYS A 33 8.49 -15.00 -11.63
N THR A 34 9.22 -14.68 -10.57
CA THR A 34 10.58 -15.17 -10.34
C THR A 34 10.65 -16.47 -9.55
N GLN A 35 9.52 -17.04 -9.11
CA GLN A 35 9.46 -18.23 -8.26
C GLN A 35 10.40 -18.14 -7.03
N LYS A 36 10.62 -16.92 -6.55
CA LYS A 36 11.37 -16.59 -5.32
C LYS A 36 10.69 -17.28 -4.12
N PRO A 37 11.40 -17.50 -2.98
CA PRO A 37 11.11 -18.61 -2.03
C PRO A 37 9.80 -18.50 -1.24
N LEU A 38 8.94 -17.54 -1.52
CA LEU A 38 7.64 -17.41 -0.88
C LEU A 38 6.64 -18.42 -1.46
N PRO A 39 5.82 -19.06 -0.62
CA PRO A 39 4.71 -19.89 -1.09
C PRO A 39 3.76 -19.08 -1.97
N LYS A 40 3.29 -19.67 -3.08
CA LYS A 40 2.37 -19.00 -4.03
C LYS A 40 1.13 -18.42 -3.34
N TRP A 41 0.59 -19.11 -2.34
CA TRP A 41 -0.54 -18.63 -1.54
C TRP A 41 -0.21 -17.35 -0.77
N ALA A 42 0.99 -17.25 -0.18
CA ALA A 42 1.42 -16.06 0.54
C ALA A 42 1.60 -14.87 -0.42
N ILE A 43 2.14 -15.11 -1.63
CA ILE A 43 2.27 -14.09 -2.66
C ILE A 43 0.88 -13.58 -3.11
N LEU A 44 -0.08 -14.48 -3.26
CA LEU A 44 -1.45 -14.14 -3.66
C LEU A 44 -2.16 -13.32 -2.58
N ILE A 45 -1.97 -13.67 -1.30
CA ILE A 45 -2.47 -12.88 -0.16
C ILE A 45 -1.83 -11.48 -0.13
N LEU A 46 -0.50 -11.38 -0.28
CA LEU A 46 0.20 -10.09 -0.32
C LEU A 46 -0.28 -9.22 -1.48
N PHE A 47 -0.50 -9.82 -2.64
CA PHE A 47 -1.06 -9.13 -3.80
C PHE A 47 -2.49 -8.62 -3.54
N ALA A 48 -3.35 -9.46 -2.93
CA ALA A 48 -4.70 -9.07 -2.57
C ALA A 48 -4.72 -7.92 -1.54
N ILE A 49 -3.83 -7.97 -0.54
CA ILE A 49 -3.64 -6.90 0.45
C ILE A 49 -3.17 -5.61 -0.24
N GLY A 50 -2.20 -5.72 -1.16
CA GLY A 50 -1.71 -4.58 -1.95
C GLY A 50 -2.82 -3.90 -2.75
N ILE A 51 -3.65 -4.66 -3.47
CA ILE A 51 -4.79 -4.11 -4.21
C ILE A 51 -5.83 -3.50 -3.26
N ALA A 52 -6.21 -4.20 -2.19
CA ALA A 52 -7.22 -3.71 -1.25
C ALA A 52 -6.77 -2.40 -0.58
N GLY A 53 -5.51 -2.32 -0.16
CA GLY A 53 -4.93 -1.11 0.41
C GLY A 53 -4.89 0.05 -0.57
N LEU A 54 -4.52 -0.19 -1.84
CA LEU A 54 -4.58 0.84 -2.88
C LEU A 54 -6.00 1.37 -3.13
N ILE A 55 -7.01 0.50 -3.07
CA ILE A 55 -8.40 0.91 -3.23
C ILE A 55 -8.83 1.78 -2.05
N VAL A 56 -8.55 1.35 -0.82
CA VAL A 56 -8.93 2.10 0.39
C VAL A 56 -8.23 3.46 0.43
N ASP A 57 -6.91 3.47 0.35
CA ASP A 57 -6.13 4.71 0.44
C ASP A 57 -6.40 5.62 -0.76
N GLY A 58 -6.52 5.06 -1.96
CA GLY A 58 -6.90 5.81 -3.16
C GLY A 58 -8.29 6.45 -3.04
N THR A 59 -9.25 5.74 -2.43
CA THR A 59 -10.59 6.29 -2.17
C THR A 59 -10.52 7.43 -1.17
N ILE A 60 -9.78 7.27 -0.07
CA ILE A 60 -9.62 8.33 0.95
C ILE A 60 -8.96 9.56 0.34
N VAL A 61 -7.90 9.40 -0.44
CA VAL A 61 -7.24 10.52 -1.13
C VAL A 61 -8.19 11.21 -2.09
N LEU A 62 -8.95 10.47 -2.89
CA LEU A 62 -9.93 11.03 -3.83
C LEU A 62 -11.01 11.83 -3.09
N THR A 63 -11.58 11.29 -2.02
CA THR A 63 -12.65 11.97 -1.27
C THR A 63 -12.17 13.13 -0.43
N THR A 64 -10.89 13.16 -0.05
CA THR A 64 -10.35 14.18 0.87
C THR A 64 -9.71 15.35 0.13
N TYR A 65 -9.11 15.11 -1.05
CA TYR A 65 -8.34 16.13 -1.76
C TYR A 65 -8.92 16.55 -3.12
N ILE A 66 -9.78 15.73 -3.73
CA ILE A 66 -10.25 15.96 -5.11
C ILE A 66 -11.74 16.29 -5.16
N LEU A 67 -12.58 15.57 -4.41
CA LEU A 67 -14.02 15.82 -4.27
C LEU A 67 -14.32 16.76 -3.10
#